data_AF-A0A2N5A371-F1
#
_entry.id   AF-A0A2N5A371-F1
#
_cell.length_a   1.000
_cell.length_b   1.000
_cell.length_c   1.000
_cell.angle_alpha   90.00
_cell.angle_beta   90.00
_cell.angle_gamma   90.00
#
_symmetry.space_group_name_H-M   'P 1'
#
loop_
_entity.id
_entity.type
_entity.pdbx_description
1 polymer ?
#
loop_
_entity_poly.entity_id
_entity_poly.type
_entity_poly.pdbx_seq_one_letter_code
_entity_poly.pdbx_strand_id
1 'polypeptide(L)'
;VSLRSKTPIVDDEGQVIGIVSVGYLTSYLDSITLTKVINIFIAAILLLIALFIFSWYFTRSIKKQIFSLEPREIGLLVRQQKAMMESIFEGVIVIDHQRRIEVINHAARSLLGLSQPARQLRGQSIDSVISPQPFFASGDMLERDTHDELCRFNQLTVLASRVRIMLENTLQG
;
A
#
# COMPACT_ATOMS: atom_id res chain seq x y z
N VAL A 1 -30.07 35.37 37.27
CA VAL A 1 -30.41 36.78 36.93
C VAL A 1 -31.85 36.81 36.42
N SER A 2 -32.86 37.22 37.19
CA SER A 2 -34.26 37.12 36.73
C SER A 2 -34.54 37.98 35.50
N LEU A 3 -35.17 37.42 34.46
CA LEU A 3 -35.73 38.20 33.35
C LEU A 3 -37.08 38.76 33.79
N ARG A 4 -37.23 40.09 33.72
CA ARG A 4 -38.46 40.78 34.12
C ARG A 4 -38.98 41.61 32.96
N SER A 5 -40.23 41.41 32.60
CA SER A 5 -40.93 42.25 31.63
C SER A 5 -41.99 43.08 32.34
N LYS A 6 -42.18 44.32 31.91
CA LYS A 6 -43.18 45.24 32.43
C LYS A 6 -43.99 45.78 31.27
N THR A 7 -45.31 45.66 31.36
CA THR A 7 -46.23 46.17 30.34
C THR A 7 -47.23 47.12 31.01
N PRO A 8 -47.42 48.34 30.48
CA PRO A 8 -48.43 49.25 30.99
C PRO A 8 -49.83 48.74 30.67
N ILE A 9 -50.77 48.97 31.58
CA ILE A 9 -52.20 48.76 31.37
C ILE A 9 -52.78 50.13 31.01
N VAL A 10 -53.39 50.25 29.83
CA VAL A 10 -53.97 51.49 29.30
C VAL A 10 -55.49 51.39 29.28
N ASP A 11 -56.18 52.50 29.56
CA ASP A 11 -57.63 52.68 29.44
C ASP A 11 -58.04 52.98 27.97
N ASP A 12 -59.34 53.01 27.68
CA ASP A 12 -59.91 53.26 26.34
C ASP A 12 -59.55 54.65 25.78
N GLU A 13 -59.21 55.60 26.66
CA GLU A 13 -58.68 56.93 26.31
C GLU A 13 -57.14 56.97 26.16
N GLY A 14 -56.48 55.81 26.28
CA GLY A 14 -55.03 55.66 26.13
C GLY A 14 -54.20 56.05 27.37
N GLN A 15 -54.84 56.37 28.50
CA GLN A 15 -54.15 56.71 29.74
C GLN A 15 -53.66 55.47 30.48
N VAL A 16 -52.43 55.51 30.99
CA VAL A 16 -51.84 54.38 31.74
C VAL A 16 -52.45 54.32 33.13
N ILE A 17 -53.27 53.31 33.40
CA ILE A 17 -53.97 53.10 34.67
C ILE A 17 -53.29 52.06 35.58
N GLY A 18 -52.25 51.37 35.10
CA GLY A 18 -51.50 50.40 35.90
C GLY A 18 -50.29 49.81 35.19
N ILE A 19 -49.55 48.93 35.88
CA ILE A 19 -48.41 48.20 35.31
C ILE A 19 -48.50 46.75 35.76
N VAL A 20 -48.45 45.82 34.80
CA VAL A 20 -48.25 44.40 35.10
C VAL A 20 -46.77 44.06 34.95
N SER A 21 -46.22 43.35 35.95
CA SER A 21 -44.84 42.86 35.92
C SER A 21 -44.83 41.34 35.95
N VAL A 22 -44.19 40.73 34.97
CA VAL A 22 -43.99 39.27 34.90
C VAL A 22 -42.50 38.98 35.08
N GLY A 23 -42.16 38.07 36.00
CA GLY A 23 -40.78 37.67 36.27
C GLY A 23 -40.58 36.17 36.10
N TYR A 24 -39.60 35.78 35.29
CA TYR A 24 -39.17 34.39 35.17
C TYR A 24 -37.86 34.18 35.93
N LEU A 25 -37.83 33.12 36.76
CA LEU A 25 -36.61 32.72 37.46
C LEU A 25 -35.66 32.06 36.47
N THR A 26 -34.64 32.81 36.08
CA THR A 26 -33.68 32.45 35.03
C THR A 26 -32.80 31.26 35.39
N SER A 27 -32.82 30.79 36.64
CA SER A 27 -31.99 29.69 37.14
C SER A 27 -32.37 28.33 36.57
N TYR A 28 -33.51 28.21 35.88
CA TYR A 28 -33.94 26.97 35.25
C TYR A 28 -33.34 26.76 33.85
N LEU A 29 -32.73 27.80 33.25
CA LEU A 29 -32.12 27.70 31.92
C LEU A 29 -30.65 27.26 31.97
N ASP A 30 -29.98 27.45 33.09
CA ASP A 30 -28.54 27.14 33.24
C ASP A 30 -28.29 25.67 33.59
N SER A 31 -29.22 24.99 34.26
CA SER A 31 -29.06 23.57 34.60
C SER A 31 -29.19 22.65 33.38
N ILE A 32 -29.97 23.05 32.38
CA ILE A 32 -30.18 22.26 31.15
C ILE A 32 -29.00 22.39 30.18
N THR A 33 -28.28 23.51 30.22
CA THR A 33 -27.12 23.76 29.34
C THR A 33 -25.85 23.12 29.90
N LEU A 34 -25.62 23.18 31.21
CA LEU A 34 -24.38 22.72 31.83
C LEU A 34 -24.19 21.20 31.73
N THR A 35 -25.25 20.42 32.00
CA THR A 35 -25.19 18.95 31.87
C THR A 35 -24.99 18.49 30.42
N LYS A 36 -25.56 19.21 29.44
CA LYS A 36 -25.36 18.92 28.01
C LYS A 36 -23.93 19.20 27.58
N VAL A 37 -23.35 20.31 28.02
CA VAL A 37 -21.93 20.65 27.75
C VAL A 37 -21.00 19.59 28.32
N ILE A 38 -21.25 19.13 29.56
CA ILE A 38 -20.46 18.07 30.19
C ILE A 38 -20.55 16.76 29.40
N ASN A 39 -21.75 16.35 28.97
CA ASN A 39 -21.91 15.12 28.17
C ASN A 39 -21.20 15.20 26.81
N ILE A 40 -21.25 16.34 26.12
CA ILE A 40 -20.51 16.55 24.87
C ILE A 40 -19.01 16.47 25.12
N PHE A 41 -18.53 17.05 26.22
CA PHE A 41 -17.12 17.02 26.59
C PHE A 41 -16.62 15.60 26.87
N ILE A 42 -17.42 14.80 27.61
CA ILE A 42 -17.11 13.37 27.86
C ILE A 42 -17.06 12.59 26.54
N ALA A 43 -18.05 12.79 25.66
CA ALA A 43 -18.07 12.13 24.36
C ALA A 43 -16.84 12.49 23.49
N ALA A 44 -16.42 13.77 23.51
CA ALA A 44 -15.23 14.23 22.80
C ALA A 44 -13.95 13.58 23.33
N ILE A 45 -13.81 13.45 24.65
CA ILE A 45 -12.66 12.77 25.28
C ILE A 45 -12.63 11.30 24.91
N LEU A 46 -13.77 10.60 24.99
CA LEU A 46 -13.85 9.19 24.61
C LEU A 46 -13.48 8.98 23.14
N LEU A 47 -13.95 9.86 22.25
CA LEU A 47 -13.62 9.82 20.84
C LEU A 47 -12.12 10.03 20.60
N LEU A 48 -11.50 11.00 21.28
CA LEU A 48 -10.06 11.23 21.21
C LEU A 48 -9.24 10.03 21.67
N ILE A 49 -9.62 9.40 22.79
CA ILE A 49 -8.95 8.19 23.29
C ILE A 49 -9.09 7.05 22.28
N ALA A 50 -10.28 6.85 21.71
CA ALA A 50 -10.51 5.84 20.69
C ALA A 50 -9.65 6.07 19.45
N LEU A 51 -9.58 7.31 18.94
CA LEU A 51 -8.72 7.71 17.83
C LEU A 51 -7.24 7.47 18.13
N PHE A 52 -6.79 7.79 19.34
CA PHE A 52 -5.41 7.59 19.75
C PHE A 52 -5.05 6.10 19.80
N ILE A 53 -5.89 5.27 20.42
CA ILE A 53 -5.70 3.82 20.47
C ILE A 53 -5.71 3.23 19.05
N PHE A 54 -6.65 3.65 18.21
CA PHE A 54 -6.73 3.18 16.82
C PHE A 54 -5.48 3.56 16.02
N SER A 55 -5.04 4.81 16.10
CA SER A 55 -3.83 5.30 15.43
C SER A 55 -2.57 4.55 15.91
N TRP A 56 -2.45 4.33 17.22
CA TRP A 56 -1.34 3.58 17.79
C TRP A 56 -1.33 2.13 17.33
N TYR A 57 -2.49 1.47 17.35
CA TYR A 57 -2.63 0.10 16.88
C TYR A 57 -2.33 -0.01 15.37
N PHE A 58 -2.86 0.92 14.57
CA PHE A 58 -2.62 0.98 13.14
C PHE A 58 -1.13 1.16 12.81
N THR A 59 -0.47 2.10 13.48
CA THR A 59 0.98 2.33 13.34
C THR A 59 1.78 1.09 13.73
N ARG A 60 1.42 0.44 14.83
CA ARG A 60 2.10 -0.78 15.30
C ARG A 60 1.89 -1.96 14.35
N SER A 61 0.68 -2.10 13.79
CA SER A 61 0.34 -3.13 12.82
C SER A 61 1.13 -2.97 11.52
N ILE A 62 1.20 -1.74 10.99
CA ILE A 62 2.03 -1.42 9.81
C ILE A 62 3.50 -1.73 10.09
N LYS A 63 4.03 -1.29 11.24
CA LYS A 63 5.43 -1.57 11.61
C LYS A 63 5.73 -3.07 11.69
N LYS A 64 4.75 -3.87 12.10
CA LYS A 64 4.87 -5.34 12.14
C LYS A 64 4.79 -5.99 10.76
N GLN A 65 3.97 -5.46 9.85
CA GLN A 65 3.84 -5.97 8.47
C GLN A 65 5.10 -5.70 7.63
N ILE A 66 5.85 -4.65 7.94
CA ILE A 66 7.11 -4.30 7.27
C ILE A 66 8.30 -5.09 7.87
N PHE A 67 8.07 -6.20 8.58
CA PHE A 67 9.11 -7.02 9.22
C PHE A 67 10.06 -6.22 10.14
N SER A 68 9.60 -5.11 10.72
CA SER A 68 10.44 -4.16 11.48
C SER A 68 11.55 -3.48 10.67
N LEU A 69 11.56 -3.61 9.35
CA LEU A 69 12.44 -2.88 8.47
C LEU A 69 11.88 -1.47 8.26
N GLU A 70 12.72 -0.45 8.29
CA GLU A 70 12.29 0.88 7.86
C GLU A 70 12.08 0.88 6.32
N PRO A 71 11.16 1.70 5.76
CA PRO A 71 10.94 1.78 4.31
C PRO A 71 12.22 2.02 3.49
N ARG A 72 13.21 2.66 4.13
CA ARG A 72 14.54 2.90 3.57
C ARG A 72 15.37 1.63 3.45
N GLU A 73 15.26 0.72 4.41
CA GLU A 73 15.98 -0.56 4.44
C GLU A 73 15.44 -1.53 3.39
N ILE A 74 14.12 -1.56 3.17
CA ILE A 74 13.51 -2.37 2.08
C ILE A 74 13.99 -1.87 0.72
N GLY A 75 13.97 -0.56 0.51
CA GLY A 75 14.47 0.03 -0.73
C GLY A 75 15.96 -0.29 -0.97
N LEU A 76 16.75 -0.36 0.09
CA LEU A 76 18.17 -0.74 0.02
C LEU A 76 18.33 -2.22 -0.30
N LEU A 77 17.60 -3.12 0.37
CA LEU A 77 17.66 -4.57 0.14
C LEU A 77 17.25 -4.93 -1.30
N VAL A 78 16.17 -4.34 -1.81
CA VAL A 78 15.74 -4.55 -3.21
C VAL A 78 16.79 -4.01 -4.19
N ARG A 79 17.39 -2.86 -3.88
CA ARG A 79 18.46 -2.28 -4.71
C ARG A 79 19.73 -3.14 -4.67
N GLN A 80 20.08 -3.71 -3.52
CA GLN A 80 21.20 -4.63 -3.37
C GLN A 80 20.98 -5.92 -4.15
N GLN A 81 19.79 -6.54 -4.06
CA GLN A 81 19.45 -7.71 -4.87
C GLN A 81 19.54 -7.41 -6.37
N LYS A 82 19.02 -6.25 -6.79
CA LYS A 82 19.12 -5.82 -8.19
C LYS A 82 20.57 -5.61 -8.63
N ALA A 83 21.39 -4.94 -7.80
CA ALA A 83 22.79 -4.72 -8.10
C ALA A 83 23.59 -6.03 -8.14
N MET A 84 23.27 -6.99 -7.25
CA MET A 84 23.86 -8.33 -7.27
C MET A 84 23.54 -9.03 -8.58
N MET A 85 22.27 -9.08 -8.98
CA MET A 85 21.86 -9.63 -10.28
C MET A 85 22.59 -8.94 -11.42
N GLU A 86 22.66 -7.61 -11.43
CA GLU A 86 23.37 -6.83 -12.45
C GLU A 86 24.90 -7.05 -12.49
N SER A 87 25.50 -7.41 -11.35
CA SER A 87 26.94 -7.67 -11.21
C SER A 87 27.36 -9.09 -11.61
N ILE A 88 26.42 -10.03 -11.71
CA ILE A 88 26.72 -11.39 -12.16
C ILE A 88 27.15 -11.30 -13.63
N PHE A 89 28.36 -11.78 -13.91
CA PHE A 89 28.93 -11.83 -15.25
C PHE A 89 28.22 -12.85 -16.15
N GLU A 90 27.53 -13.82 -15.55
CA GLU A 90 26.70 -14.80 -16.24
C GLU A 90 25.35 -14.21 -16.66
N GLY A 91 24.89 -14.61 -17.84
CA GLY A 91 23.60 -14.19 -18.36
C GLY A 91 22.45 -14.90 -17.64
N VAL A 92 21.75 -14.19 -16.75
CA VAL A 92 20.56 -14.72 -16.06
C VAL A 92 19.27 -14.25 -16.74
N ILE A 93 18.37 -15.19 -16.99
CA ILE A 93 17.01 -14.96 -17.52
C ILE A 93 16.04 -15.76 -16.65
N VAL A 94 15.01 -15.11 -16.13
CA VAL A 94 13.91 -15.75 -15.41
C VAL A 94 12.68 -15.69 -16.31
N ILE A 95 12.01 -16.83 -16.46
CA ILE A 95 10.79 -16.94 -17.25
C ILE A 95 9.64 -17.51 -16.43
N ASP A 96 8.41 -17.12 -16.75
CA ASP A 96 7.21 -17.70 -16.15
C ASP A 96 6.79 -19.02 -16.83
N HIS A 97 5.77 -19.67 -16.28
CA HIS A 97 5.18 -20.89 -16.83
C HIS A 97 4.64 -20.74 -18.25
N GLN A 98 4.30 -19.52 -18.66
CA GLN A 98 3.83 -19.17 -20.00
C GLN A 98 5.00 -18.80 -20.94
N ARG A 99 6.25 -19.02 -20.50
CA ARG A 99 7.50 -18.73 -21.22
C ARG A 99 7.69 -17.24 -21.50
N ARG A 100 7.21 -16.37 -20.62
CA ARG A 100 7.42 -14.91 -20.69
C ARG A 100 8.56 -14.51 -19.80
N ILE A 101 9.35 -13.52 -20.22
CA ILE A 101 10.50 -13.02 -19.47
C ILE A 101 10.03 -12.20 -18.28
N GLU A 102 10.35 -12.64 -17.06
CA GLU A 102 10.10 -11.88 -15.84
C GLU A 102 11.30 -10.98 -15.49
N VAL A 103 12.51 -11.52 -15.59
CA VAL A 103 13.77 -10.82 -15.30
C VAL A 103 14.82 -11.17 -16.34
N ILE A 104 15.59 -10.17 -16.77
CA ILE A 104 16.76 -10.38 -17.62
C ILE A 104 17.90 -9.46 -17.19
N ASN A 105 19.06 -10.07 -16.93
CA ASN A 105 20.27 -9.34 -16.53
C ASN A 105 20.92 -8.58 -17.71
N HIS A 106 21.68 -7.52 -17.43
CA HIS A 106 22.57 -6.86 -18.38
C HIS A 106 23.52 -7.84 -19.07
N ALA A 107 24.16 -8.77 -18.35
CA ALA A 107 25.05 -9.76 -18.97
C ALA A 107 24.31 -10.61 -20.03
N ALA A 108 23.09 -11.06 -19.74
CA ALA A 108 22.26 -11.81 -20.70
C ALA A 108 21.91 -10.97 -21.93
N ARG A 109 21.56 -9.69 -21.75
CA ARG A 109 21.27 -8.79 -22.88
C ARG A 109 22.49 -8.53 -23.74
N SER A 110 23.63 -8.29 -23.13
CA SER A 110 24.90 -8.06 -23.83
C SER A 110 25.37 -9.31 -24.57
N LEU A 111 25.25 -10.49 -23.94
CA LEU A 111 25.51 -11.76 -24.61
C LEU A 111 24.59 -11.95 -25.80
N LEU A 112 23.27 -11.83 -25.63
CA LEU A 112 22.28 -12.03 -26.70
C LEU A 112 22.23 -10.90 -27.74
N GLY A 113 23.05 -9.85 -27.62
CA GLY A 113 23.07 -8.71 -28.55
C GLY A 113 21.79 -7.87 -28.53
N LEU A 114 21.06 -7.85 -27.41
CA LEU A 114 19.78 -7.14 -27.29
C LEU A 114 20.01 -5.65 -26.99
N SER A 115 19.70 -4.78 -27.95
CA SER A 115 19.79 -3.32 -27.79
C SER A 115 18.67 -2.71 -26.93
N GLN A 116 17.59 -3.46 -26.71
CA GLN A 116 16.43 -2.99 -25.95
C GLN A 116 16.66 -3.01 -24.42
N PRO A 117 16.10 -2.06 -23.67
CA PRO A 117 16.19 -2.06 -22.21
C PRO A 117 15.41 -3.23 -21.60
N ALA A 118 15.89 -3.77 -20.48
CA ALA A 118 15.25 -4.91 -19.78
C ALA A 118 13.77 -4.68 -19.48
N ARG A 119 13.35 -3.43 -19.27
CA ARG A 119 11.94 -3.06 -19.03
C ARG A 119 11.02 -3.35 -20.22
N GLN A 120 11.53 -3.25 -21.44
CA GLN A 120 10.77 -3.52 -22.66
C GLN A 120 10.64 -5.01 -22.95
N LEU A 121 11.66 -5.79 -22.54
CA LEU A 121 11.70 -7.25 -22.67
C LEU A 121 10.76 -7.97 -21.69
N ARG A 122 10.46 -7.34 -20.54
CA ARG A 122 9.62 -7.94 -19.51
C ARG A 122 8.20 -8.21 -20.04
N GLY A 123 7.73 -9.45 -19.88
CA GLY A 123 6.42 -9.92 -20.32
C GLY A 123 6.34 -10.39 -21.78
N GLN A 124 7.40 -10.21 -22.56
CA GLN A 124 7.52 -10.78 -23.90
C GLN A 124 7.80 -12.29 -23.82
N SER A 125 7.36 -13.05 -24.83
CA SER A 125 7.71 -14.47 -24.95
C SER A 125 9.20 -14.63 -25.18
N ILE A 126 9.85 -15.56 -24.48
CA ILE A 126 11.26 -15.87 -24.70
C ILE A 126 11.55 -16.26 -26.15
N ASP A 127 10.58 -16.91 -26.82
CA ASP A 127 10.67 -17.32 -28.23
C ASP A 127 10.79 -16.14 -29.21
N SER A 128 10.38 -14.94 -28.79
CA SER A 128 10.52 -13.71 -29.60
C SER A 128 11.90 -13.08 -29.48
N VAL A 129 12.67 -13.47 -28.48
CA VAL A 129 13.99 -12.91 -28.13
C VAL A 129 15.11 -13.89 -28.47
N ILE A 130 14.87 -15.18 -28.21
CA ILE A 130 15.76 -16.28 -28.52
C ILE A 130 15.00 -17.22 -29.45
N SER A 131 15.67 -17.61 -30.54
CA SER A 131 15.09 -18.58 -31.48
C SER A 131 14.64 -19.84 -30.73
N PRO A 132 13.42 -20.37 -31.00
CA PRO A 132 12.90 -21.54 -30.30
C PRO A 132 13.89 -22.70 -30.33
N GLN A 133 14.27 -23.18 -29.15
CA GLN A 133 15.19 -24.30 -28.93
C GLN A 133 14.52 -25.30 -27.99
N PRO A 134 14.87 -26.61 -28.08
CA PRO A 134 14.40 -27.62 -27.13
C PRO A 134 14.68 -27.24 -25.66
N PHE A 135 15.74 -26.47 -25.43
CA PHE A 135 16.08 -25.90 -24.13
C PHE A 135 14.97 -25.08 -23.47
N PHE A 136 14.06 -24.48 -24.24
CA PHE A 136 12.91 -23.71 -23.74
C PHE A 136 11.56 -24.45 -23.91
N ALA A 137 11.59 -25.77 -24.17
CA ALA A 137 10.38 -26.57 -24.35
C ALA A 137 9.70 -26.86 -23.00
N SER A 138 8.43 -26.47 -22.87
CA SER A 138 7.66 -26.51 -21.61
C SER A 138 7.64 -27.87 -20.91
N GLY A 139 7.64 -28.99 -21.64
CA GLY A 139 7.61 -30.33 -21.03
C GLY A 139 8.86 -30.62 -20.20
N ASP A 140 10.04 -30.49 -20.80
CA ASP A 140 11.30 -30.77 -20.10
C ASP A 140 11.63 -29.71 -19.04
N MET A 141 11.22 -28.47 -19.26
CA MET A 141 11.46 -27.35 -18.33
C MET A 141 10.82 -27.54 -16.96
N LEU A 142 9.58 -28.01 -16.93
CA LEU A 142 8.81 -28.16 -15.69
C LEU A 142 9.22 -29.44 -14.93
N GLU A 143 9.75 -30.44 -15.64
CA GLU A 143 10.06 -31.75 -15.06
C GLU A 143 11.50 -31.87 -14.57
N ARG A 144 12.49 -31.24 -15.23
CA ARG A 144 13.91 -31.44 -14.92
C ARG A 144 14.77 -30.17 -15.06
N ASP A 145 15.70 -30.05 -14.13
CA ASP A 145 16.78 -29.07 -14.17
C ASP A 145 17.87 -29.55 -15.13
N THR A 146 18.38 -28.64 -15.95
CA THR A 146 19.44 -28.89 -16.93
C THR A 146 20.69 -28.17 -16.47
N HIS A 147 21.85 -28.83 -16.55
CA HIS A 147 23.13 -28.23 -16.16
C HIS A 147 24.12 -28.35 -17.30
N ASP A 148 24.81 -27.25 -17.58
CA ASP A 148 25.95 -27.17 -18.49
C ASP A 148 25.67 -27.75 -19.90
N GLU A 149 24.48 -27.48 -20.43
CA GLU A 149 24.17 -27.83 -21.81
C GLU A 149 24.69 -26.77 -22.78
N LEU A 150 25.35 -27.23 -23.83
CA LEU A 150 25.90 -26.36 -24.85
C LEU A 150 24.79 -26.03 -25.85
N CYS A 151 24.21 -24.85 -25.70
CA CYS A 151 23.08 -24.36 -26.49
C CYS A 151 23.52 -23.32 -27.50
N ARG A 152 22.80 -23.27 -28.63
CA ARG A 152 22.96 -22.19 -29.60
C ARG A 152 21.77 -21.25 -29.52
N PHE A 153 21.98 -20.08 -28.91
CA PHE A 153 20.98 -19.03 -28.83
C PHE A 153 21.27 -18.00 -29.92
N ASN A 154 20.35 -17.87 -30.88
CA ASN A 154 20.50 -17.04 -32.08
C ASN A 154 21.77 -17.46 -32.86
N GLN A 155 22.83 -16.65 -32.85
CA GLN A 155 24.10 -16.97 -33.51
C GLN A 155 25.23 -17.32 -32.53
N LEU A 156 24.93 -17.41 -31.24
CA LEU A 156 25.91 -17.55 -30.18
C LEU A 156 25.84 -18.93 -29.55
N THR A 157 27.00 -19.53 -29.37
CA THR A 157 27.15 -20.77 -28.64
C THR A 157 27.43 -20.44 -27.19
N VAL A 158 26.56 -20.88 -26.28
CA VAL A 158 26.66 -20.63 -24.85
C VAL A 158 26.52 -21.93 -24.08
N LEU A 159 27.18 -21.99 -22.93
CA LEU A 159 26.88 -23.00 -21.92
C LEU A 159 25.70 -22.49 -21.09
N ALA A 160 24.61 -23.23 -21.04
CA ALA A 160 23.38 -22.83 -20.39
C ALA A 160 22.94 -23.87 -19.36
N SER A 161 22.56 -23.36 -18.19
CA SER A 161 21.96 -24.13 -17.11
C SER A 161 20.56 -23.59 -16.85
N ARG A 162 19.62 -24.49 -16.58
CA ARG A 162 18.21 -24.19 -16.32
C ARG A 162 17.83 -24.83 -15.00
N VAL A 163 17.41 -24.00 -14.06
CA VAL A 163 17.02 -24.42 -12.71
C VAL A 163 15.62 -23.91 -12.42
N ARG A 164 14.76 -24.78 -11.92
CA ARG A 164 13.40 -24.44 -11.49
C ARG A 164 13.41 -23.63 -10.21
N ILE A 165 12.56 -22.61 -10.16
CA ILE A 165 12.37 -21.77 -8.98
C ILE A 165 11.13 -22.25 -8.24
N MET A 166 11.35 -22.78 -7.03
CA MET A 166 10.29 -23.28 -6.13
C MET A 166 10.06 -22.27 -5.00
N LEU A 167 8.82 -21.81 -4.83
CA LEU A 167 8.40 -20.97 -3.70
C LEU A 167 7.30 -21.71 -2.93
N GLU A 168 7.52 -22.00 -1.65
CA GLU A 168 6.53 -22.70 -0.78
C GLU A 168 5.97 -23.98 -1.43
N ASN A 169 6.83 -24.82 -2.03
CA ASN A 169 6.48 -26.03 -2.78
C ASN A 169 5.63 -25.82 -4.07
N THR A 170 5.41 -24.58 -4.47
CA THR A 170 4.82 -24.26 -5.78
C THR A 170 5.91 -23.87 -6.76
N LEU A 171 5.85 -24.43 -7.97
CA LEU A 171 6.70 -23.99 -9.06
C LEU A 171 6.29 -22.57 -9.44
N GLN A 172 7.27 -21.68 -9.61
CA GLN A 172 7.05 -20.28 -10.00
C GLN A 172 7.52 -20.00 -11.43
N GLY A 173 8.54 -20.74 -11.89
CA GLY A 173 9.12 -20.64 -13.23
C GLY A 173 10.37 -21.50 -13.36
#